data_AF-T1F0B4-F1
#
_entry.id   AF-T1F0B4-F1
#
_cell.length_a   1.000
_cell.length_b   1.000
_cell.length_c   1.000
_cell.angle_alpha   90.00
_cell.angle_beta   90.00
_cell.angle_gamma   90.00
#
_symmetry.space_group_name_H-M   'P 1'
#
loop_
_entity.id
_entity.type
_entity.pdbx_description
1 polymer ?
#
loop_
_entity_poly.entity_id
_entity_poly.type
_entity_poly.pdbx_seq_one_letter_code
_entity_poly.pdbx_strand_id
1 'polypeptide(L)'
;MSEIMEADYIVRNLLMNNLNIKLVAIDLDRTLLDTSVARHPFMAAKDVAKYHVKAMFRILVPIILDSRLECCIVTYTWQTKLIRNILSAAFPHHDTSRIRIEGPKQPLPGLYLIGEKLYGKEKYLETILSLIKAEKNLHIKNDEIFLFDDSQKNIDAAIKNNHYYYKVTDQSSVQDLRKHVEHFIRQKENVYKPEKDIVQPYLINKVAIDNSVIQTNNVPHPQTIFIQPNILIFHSLSQDNTLF
;
A
#
# COMPACT_ATOMS: atom_id res chain seq x y z
N MET A 1 18.37 16.82 3.10
CA MET A 1 17.14 16.40 3.79
C MET A 1 17.55 15.31 4.78
N SER A 2 17.14 15.38 6.04
CA SER A 2 17.56 14.39 7.05
C SER A 2 16.86 13.05 6.80
N GLU A 3 17.46 11.93 7.22
CA GLU A 3 16.85 10.60 7.06
C GLU A 3 15.47 10.48 7.73
N ILE A 4 15.25 11.25 8.81
CA ILE A 4 13.94 11.35 9.47
C ILE A 4 12.90 11.99 8.54
N MET A 5 13.25 13.08 7.86
CA MET A 5 12.35 13.72 6.90
C MET A 5 12.08 12.81 5.70
N GLU A 6 13.06 12.03 5.25
CA GLU A 6 12.90 11.03 4.20
C GLU A 6 11.91 9.93 4.64
N ALA A 7 12.05 9.42 5.86
CA ALA A 7 11.15 8.41 6.40
C ALA A 7 9.72 8.95 6.65
N ASP A 8 9.58 10.19 7.10
CA ASP A 8 8.28 10.87 7.21
C ASP A 8 7.62 11.01 5.82
N TYR A 9 8.38 11.42 4.81
CA TYR A 9 7.91 11.49 3.43
C TYR A 9 7.42 10.11 2.94
N ILE A 10 8.18 9.04 3.21
CA ILE A 10 7.79 7.68 2.85
C ILE A 10 6.46 7.32 3.52
N VAL A 11 6.35 7.44 4.85
CA VAL A 11 5.14 7.05 5.59
C VAL A 11 3.92 7.84 5.15
N ARG A 12 4.06 9.14 4.87
CA ARG A 12 2.98 9.96 4.30
C ARG A 12 2.53 9.44 2.93
N ASN A 13 3.47 9.09 2.05
CA ASN A 13 3.12 8.59 0.72
C ASN A 13 2.50 7.19 0.74
N LEU A 14 2.88 6.35 1.71
CA LEU A 14 2.19 5.09 1.96
C LEU A 14 0.73 5.35 2.37
N LEU A 15 0.49 6.26 3.31
CA LEU A 15 -0.85 6.56 3.84
C LEU A 15 -1.78 7.29 2.87
N MET A 16 -1.26 8.29 2.16
CA MET A 16 -2.06 9.18 1.32
C MET A 16 -2.57 8.45 0.07
N ASN A 17 -3.57 9.03 -0.60
CA ASN A 17 -4.27 8.47 -1.77
C ASN A 17 -3.34 7.97 -2.90
N ASN A 18 -2.07 8.37 -2.90
CA ASN A 18 -1.04 7.85 -3.79
C ASN A 18 -0.94 6.33 -3.68
N LEU A 19 -0.81 5.74 -2.50
CA LEU A 19 -0.78 4.28 -2.34
C LEU A 19 -1.94 3.74 -1.49
N ASN A 20 -2.45 4.53 -0.53
CA ASN A 20 -3.56 4.15 0.37
C ASN A 20 -3.27 2.85 1.16
N ILE A 21 -2.02 2.69 1.60
CA ILE A 21 -1.60 1.60 2.49
C ILE A 21 -2.24 1.80 3.86
N LYS A 22 -2.73 0.70 4.42
CA LYS A 22 -3.28 0.63 5.79
C LYS A 22 -2.46 -0.28 6.70
N LEU A 23 -1.73 -1.24 6.13
CA LEU A 23 -0.91 -2.18 6.89
C LEU A 23 0.52 -2.23 6.33
N VAL A 24 1.49 -2.04 7.23
CA VAL A 24 2.90 -2.35 6.96
C VAL A 24 3.26 -3.67 7.65
N ALA A 25 3.65 -4.65 6.84
CA ALA A 25 4.10 -5.96 7.29
C ALA A 25 5.62 -6.05 7.15
N ILE A 26 6.30 -6.49 8.21
CA ILE A 26 7.77 -6.52 8.26
C ILE A 26 8.23 -7.92 8.64
N ASP A 27 9.11 -8.53 7.85
CA ASP A 27 9.84 -9.71 8.31
C ASP A 27 10.87 -9.38 9.39
N LEU A 28 11.17 -10.36 10.22
CA LEU A 28 12.14 -10.24 11.30
C LEU A 28 13.57 -10.48 10.83
N ASP A 29 13.89 -11.74 10.53
CA ASP A 29 15.26 -12.19 10.32
C ASP A 29 15.78 -11.64 8.99
N ARG A 30 17.01 -11.08 8.98
CA ARG A 30 17.64 -10.44 7.81
C ARG A 30 16.87 -9.28 7.16
N THR A 31 15.70 -8.94 7.70
CA THR A 31 14.86 -7.82 7.27
C THR A 31 14.88 -6.72 8.33
N LEU A 32 14.09 -6.83 9.41
CA LEU A 32 14.17 -5.90 10.54
C LEU A 32 15.53 -5.99 11.23
N LEU A 33 16.02 -7.23 11.39
CA LEU A 33 17.31 -7.54 11.96
C LEU A 33 18.33 -7.79 10.85
N ASP A 34 19.61 -7.52 11.08
CA ASP A 34 20.70 -7.92 10.19
C ASP A 34 21.15 -9.38 10.37
N THR A 35 20.63 -10.05 11.39
CA THR A 35 20.90 -11.44 11.70
C THR A 35 19.60 -12.24 11.77
N SER A 36 19.72 -13.55 12.00
CA SER A 36 18.59 -14.41 12.35
C SER A 36 18.57 -14.68 13.84
N VAL A 37 17.41 -14.53 14.49
CA VAL A 37 17.25 -14.85 15.91
C VAL A 37 17.54 -16.33 16.22
N ALA A 38 17.30 -17.22 15.25
CA ALA A 38 17.59 -18.64 15.40
C ALA A 38 19.10 -18.94 15.52
N ARG A 39 19.97 -18.06 15.00
CA ARG A 39 21.43 -18.21 15.11
C ARG A 39 21.98 -17.77 16.46
N HIS A 40 21.17 -17.08 17.27
CA HIS A 40 21.59 -16.48 18.53
C HIS A 40 20.61 -16.80 19.68
N PRO A 41 20.35 -18.09 19.96
CA PRO A 41 19.31 -18.50 20.92
C PRO A 41 19.56 -18.02 22.36
N PHE A 42 20.80 -17.64 22.68
CA PHE A 42 21.21 -17.18 24.01
C PHE A 42 21.41 -15.66 24.10
N MET A 43 21.22 -14.92 23.01
CA MET A 43 21.42 -13.47 23.03
C MET A 43 20.25 -12.79 23.72
N ALA A 44 20.55 -11.87 24.64
CA ALA A 44 19.50 -11.11 25.31
C ALA A 44 18.78 -10.21 24.30
N ALA A 45 17.47 -10.05 24.46
CA ALA A 45 16.65 -9.19 23.60
C ALA A 45 17.18 -7.75 23.51
N LYS A 46 17.76 -7.24 24.59
CA LYS A 46 18.39 -5.91 24.64
C LYS A 46 19.62 -5.79 23.74
N ASP A 47 20.44 -6.85 23.66
CA ASP A 47 21.62 -6.86 22.80
C ASP A 47 21.21 -6.96 21.33
N VAL A 48 20.23 -7.81 21.01
CA VAL A 48 19.63 -7.87 19.67
C VAL A 48 19.05 -6.50 19.28
N ALA A 49 18.28 -5.88 20.16
CA ALA A 49 17.70 -4.56 19.96
C ALA A 49 18.77 -3.47 19.78
N LYS A 50 19.92 -3.57 20.45
CA LYS A 50 21.00 -2.58 20.39
C LYS A 50 21.90 -2.74 19.16
N TYR A 51 22.22 -3.96 18.77
CA TYR A 51 23.25 -4.20 17.77
C TYR A 51 22.72 -4.70 16.42
N HIS A 52 21.55 -5.33 16.39
CA HIS A 52 21.09 -6.06 15.22
C HIS A 52 19.88 -5.45 14.50
N VAL A 53 19.15 -4.50 15.11
CA VAL A 53 18.09 -3.77 14.39
C VAL A 53 18.72 -2.86 13.34
N LYS A 54 18.38 -3.07 12.07
CA LYS A 54 18.94 -2.30 10.94
C LYS A 54 18.59 -0.81 11.07
N ALA A 55 19.53 0.05 10.68
CA ALA A 55 19.42 1.50 10.85
C ALA A 55 18.15 2.10 10.22
N MET A 56 17.79 1.67 9.01
CA MET A 56 16.56 2.10 8.33
C MET A 56 15.31 1.91 9.20
N PHE A 57 15.18 0.75 9.87
CA PHE A 57 14.03 0.45 10.72
C PHE A 57 14.07 1.16 12.08
N ARG A 58 15.26 1.53 12.59
CA ARG A 58 15.36 2.40 13.77
C ARG A 58 14.69 3.75 13.57
N ILE A 59 14.65 4.22 12.33
CA ILE A 59 14.02 5.48 11.94
C ILE A 59 12.57 5.24 11.52
N LEU A 60 12.34 4.24 10.68
CA LEU A 60 11.04 4.02 10.05
C LEU A 60 9.96 3.51 11.02
N VAL A 61 10.29 2.55 11.91
CA VAL A 61 9.30 1.95 12.81
C VAL A 61 8.69 2.96 13.77
N PRO A 62 9.46 3.84 14.45
CA PRO A 62 8.89 4.95 15.24
C PRO A 62 7.86 5.78 14.47
N ILE A 63 8.19 6.20 13.25
CA ILE A 63 7.33 7.04 12.42
C ILE A 63 6.07 6.28 12.00
N ILE A 64 6.18 4.98 11.69
CA ILE A 64 5.01 4.13 11.43
C ILE A 64 4.12 4.06 12.67
N LEU A 65 4.69 3.85 13.86
CA LEU A 65 3.93 3.76 15.12
C LEU A 65 3.25 5.07 15.49
N ASP A 66 3.86 6.21 15.20
CA ASP A 66 3.27 7.53 15.42
C ASP A 66 2.22 7.90 14.35
N SER A 67 2.04 7.05 13.33
CA SER A 67 1.07 7.21 12.26
C SER A 67 -0.22 6.40 12.49
N ARG A 68 -1.13 6.47 11.51
CA ARG A 68 -2.38 5.67 11.48
C ARG A 68 -2.21 4.29 10.83
N LEU A 69 -1.01 3.95 10.34
CA LEU A 69 -0.75 2.63 9.77
C LEU A 69 -0.85 1.56 10.85
N GLU A 70 -1.49 0.44 10.51
CA GLU A 70 -1.29 -0.80 11.24
C GLU A 70 0.13 -1.31 10.94
N CYS A 71 0.76 -1.91 11.94
CA CYS A 71 2.10 -2.49 11.79
C CYS A 71 2.08 -3.93 12.32
N CYS A 72 2.73 -4.84 11.61
CA CYS A 72 2.92 -6.19 12.07
C CYS A 72 4.28 -6.77 11.71
N ILE A 73 4.70 -7.76 12.50
CA ILE A 73 5.79 -8.67 12.18
C ILE A 73 5.19 -9.99 11.69
N VAL A 74 5.60 -10.42 10.50
CA VAL A 74 5.25 -11.74 9.94
C VAL A 74 6.51 -12.54 9.68
N THR A 75 6.65 -13.66 10.37
CA THR A 75 7.92 -14.38 10.42
C THR A 75 7.76 -15.90 10.46
N TYR A 76 8.83 -16.62 10.12
CA TYR A 76 8.91 -18.07 10.24
C TYR A 76 9.54 -18.55 11.55
N THR A 77 9.95 -17.65 12.44
CA THR A 77 10.36 -18.04 13.79
C THR A 77 9.16 -18.19 14.72
N TRP A 78 9.22 -19.18 15.61
CA TRP A 78 8.20 -19.42 16.64
C TRP A 78 8.42 -18.59 17.91
N GLN A 79 9.53 -17.86 17.98
CA GLN A 79 9.97 -17.16 19.19
C GLN A 79 9.27 -15.79 19.37
N THR A 80 7.95 -15.73 19.24
CA THR A 80 7.17 -14.48 19.25
C THR A 80 7.35 -13.66 20.54
N LYS A 81 7.53 -14.33 21.68
CA LYS A 81 7.88 -13.68 22.97
C LYS A 81 9.22 -12.95 22.92
N LEU A 82 10.23 -13.56 22.28
CA LEU A 82 11.53 -12.91 22.10
C LEU A 82 11.40 -11.68 21.20
N ILE A 83 10.65 -11.77 20.11
CA ILE A 83 10.39 -10.64 19.20
C ILE A 83 9.76 -9.47 19.96
N ARG A 84 8.75 -9.74 20.79
CA ARG A 84 8.10 -8.72 21.63
C ARG A 84 9.11 -7.99 22.51
N ASN A 85 10.01 -8.74 23.15
CA ASN A 85 11.06 -8.18 24.01
C ASN A 85 12.08 -7.37 23.21
N ILE A 86 12.45 -7.82 22.00
CA ILE A 86 13.36 -7.09 21.10
C ILE A 86 12.72 -5.76 20.70
N LEU A 87 11.47 -5.76 20.24
CA LEU A 87 10.75 -4.54 19.83
C LEU A 87 10.66 -3.56 21.00
N SER A 88 10.26 -4.02 22.18
CA SER A 88 10.15 -3.18 23.38
C SER A 88 11.49 -2.55 23.78
N ALA A 89 12.59 -3.29 23.63
CA ALA A 89 13.94 -2.78 23.91
C ALA A 89 14.47 -1.86 22.79
N ALA A 90 14.07 -2.09 21.53
CA ALA A 90 14.51 -1.30 20.38
C ALA A 90 13.81 0.06 20.30
N PHE A 91 12.55 0.13 20.74
CA PHE A 91 11.70 1.32 20.66
C PHE A 91 11.08 1.66 22.02
N PRO A 92 11.88 1.98 23.05
CA PRO A 92 11.40 2.12 24.44
C PRO A 92 10.48 3.34 24.65
N HIS A 93 10.42 4.27 23.70
CA HIS A 93 9.59 5.48 23.76
C HIS A 93 8.31 5.37 22.93
N HIS A 94 8.04 4.21 22.34
CA HIS A 94 6.90 3.97 21.46
C HIS A 94 6.07 2.79 21.96
N ASP A 95 4.76 2.83 21.72
CA ASP A 95 3.86 1.74 22.08
C ASP A 95 4.01 0.56 21.10
N THR A 96 4.97 -0.31 21.38
CA THR A 96 5.23 -1.52 20.58
C THR A 96 4.18 -2.62 20.79
N SER A 97 3.23 -2.46 21.72
CA SER A 97 2.13 -3.42 21.90
C SER A 97 1.17 -3.41 20.70
N ARG A 98 1.11 -2.28 19.98
CA ARG A 98 0.36 -2.12 18.72
C ARG A 98 0.89 -2.96 17.56
N ILE A 99 2.16 -3.40 17.63
CA ILE A 99 2.75 -4.26 16.59
C ILE A 99 2.22 -5.68 16.76
N ARG A 100 1.37 -6.14 15.86
CA ARG A 100 0.93 -7.55 15.86
C ARG A 100 2.09 -8.44 15.42
N ILE A 101 2.24 -9.61 16.02
CA ILE A 101 3.33 -10.55 15.68
C ILE A 101 2.68 -11.90 15.38
N GLU A 102 2.90 -12.41 14.18
CA GLU A 102 2.39 -13.72 13.79
C GLU A 102 3.48 -14.56 13.11
N GLY A 103 3.44 -15.86 13.39
CA GLY A 103 4.40 -16.86 12.95
C GLY A 103 4.02 -18.24 13.49
N PRO A 104 4.83 -19.28 13.23
CA PRO A 104 4.57 -20.62 13.75
C PRO A 104 4.38 -20.63 15.27
N LYS A 105 3.43 -21.41 15.79
CA LYS A 105 3.24 -21.55 17.24
C LYS A 105 4.25 -22.49 17.90
N GLN A 106 4.93 -23.30 17.10
CA GLN A 106 5.94 -24.27 17.52
C GLN A 106 7.09 -24.29 16.52
N PRO A 107 8.29 -24.76 16.91
CA PRO A 107 9.37 -25.00 15.97
C PRO A 107 8.87 -25.84 14.80
N LEU A 108 9.15 -25.41 13.57
CA LEU A 108 8.88 -26.23 12.40
C LEU A 108 9.89 -27.39 12.41
N PRO A 109 9.46 -28.65 12.46
CA PRO A 109 10.39 -29.77 12.39
C PRO A 109 11.14 -29.71 11.05
N GLY A 110 12.42 -30.07 11.06
CA GLY A 110 13.35 -29.91 9.93
C GLY A 110 12.89 -30.55 8.61
N LEU A 111 11.87 -31.42 8.63
CA LEU A 111 11.23 -32.01 7.45
C LEU A 111 10.22 -31.09 6.72
N TYR A 112 9.77 -29.96 7.29
CA TYR A 112 8.97 -28.96 6.53
C TYR A 112 9.80 -28.22 5.46
N LEU A 113 11.11 -28.45 5.42
CA LEU A 113 11.99 -28.05 4.31
C LEU A 113 11.92 -29.02 3.12
N ILE A 114 11.28 -30.19 3.28
CA ILE A 114 11.18 -31.26 2.29
C ILE A 114 9.72 -31.41 1.88
N GLY A 115 9.27 -30.57 0.94
CA GLY A 115 8.16 -30.91 0.05
C GLY A 115 6.76 -30.38 0.38
N GLU A 116 6.48 -29.90 1.59
CA GLU A 116 5.21 -29.21 1.83
C GLU A 116 5.31 -27.73 1.44
N LYS A 117 4.41 -27.30 0.55
CA LYS A 117 4.25 -25.91 0.12
C LYS A 117 4.03 -25.03 1.36
N LEU A 118 5.09 -24.44 1.89
CA LEU A 118 4.97 -23.28 2.77
C LEU A 118 4.20 -22.22 1.96
N TYR A 119 2.95 -21.98 2.33
CA TYR A 119 1.99 -21.07 1.68
C TYR A 119 2.40 -19.58 1.78
N GLY A 120 3.70 -19.29 1.79
CA GLY A 120 4.22 -17.97 2.06
C GLY A 120 3.85 -17.48 3.46
N LYS A 121 4.03 -16.17 3.67
CA LYS A 121 3.60 -15.48 4.89
C LYS A 121 2.12 -15.09 4.86
N GLU A 122 1.45 -15.37 3.75
CA GLU A 122 0.05 -15.01 3.50
C GLU A 122 -0.88 -15.52 4.59
N LYS A 123 -0.76 -16.78 5.01
CA LYS A 123 -1.58 -17.33 6.10
C LYS A 123 -1.44 -16.55 7.42
N TYR A 124 -0.25 -16.01 7.70
CA TYR A 124 -0.01 -15.20 8.88
C TYR A 124 -0.57 -13.79 8.71
N LEU A 125 -0.46 -13.23 7.50
CA LEU A 125 -1.14 -11.98 7.15
C LEU A 125 -2.65 -12.11 7.27
N GLU A 126 -3.29 -13.14 6.70
CA GLU A 126 -4.73 -13.41 6.81
C GLU A 126 -5.21 -13.45 8.26
N THR A 127 -4.42 -14.06 9.14
CA THR A 127 -4.70 -14.10 10.59
C THR A 127 -4.69 -12.68 11.17
N ILE A 128 -3.67 -11.88 10.84
CA ILE A 128 -3.55 -10.49 11.29
C ILE A 128 -4.69 -9.62 10.75
N LEU A 129 -5.04 -9.77 9.47
CA LEU A 129 -6.14 -9.05 8.84
C LEU A 129 -7.48 -9.38 9.50
N SER A 130 -7.71 -10.65 9.85
CA SER A 130 -8.90 -11.10 10.57
C SER A 130 -8.99 -10.47 11.96
N LEU A 131 -7.88 -10.40 12.69
CA LEU A 131 -7.82 -9.74 14.00
C LEU A 131 -8.09 -8.24 13.88
N ILE A 132 -7.47 -7.55 12.92
CA ILE A 132 -7.70 -6.13 12.66
C ILE A 132 -9.17 -5.87 12.35
N LYS A 133 -9.79 -6.72 11.51
CA LYS A 133 -11.22 -6.62 11.19
C LYS A 133 -12.08 -6.82 12.43
N ALA A 134 -11.79 -7.81 13.26
CA ALA A 134 -12.57 -8.08 14.47
C ALA A 134 -12.46 -6.96 15.51
N GLU A 135 -11.26 -6.44 15.74
CA GLU A 135 -10.98 -5.46 16.79
C GLU A 135 -11.35 -4.03 16.38
N LYS A 136 -11.16 -3.67 15.11
CA LYS A 136 -11.28 -2.28 14.62
C LYS A 136 -12.37 -2.10 13.58
N ASN A 137 -13.07 -3.16 13.19
CA ASN A 137 -13.99 -3.17 12.04
C ASN A 137 -13.34 -2.64 10.75
N LEU A 138 -12.02 -2.81 10.62
CA LEU A 138 -11.24 -2.30 9.50
C LEU A 138 -10.99 -3.44 8.51
N HIS A 139 -11.54 -3.31 7.31
CA HIS A 139 -11.22 -4.20 6.20
C HIS A 139 -10.04 -3.61 5.40
N ILE A 140 -8.96 -4.38 5.30
CA ILE A 140 -7.75 -4.03 4.56
C ILE A 140 -7.67 -4.98 3.37
N LYS A 141 -7.59 -4.41 2.16
CA LYS A 141 -7.43 -5.16 0.91
C LYS A 141 -5.96 -5.47 0.65
N ASN A 142 -5.70 -6.40 -0.25
CA ASN A 142 -4.33 -6.81 -0.58
C ASN A 142 -3.46 -5.65 -1.12
N ASP A 143 -4.04 -4.76 -1.92
CA ASP A 143 -3.39 -3.55 -2.45
C ASP A 143 -3.23 -2.44 -1.40
N GLU A 144 -3.69 -2.65 -0.17
CA GLU A 144 -3.51 -1.74 0.96
C GLU A 144 -2.44 -2.24 1.94
N ILE A 145 -1.63 -3.23 1.53
CA ILE A 145 -0.56 -3.86 2.31
C ILE A 145 0.79 -3.53 1.67
N PHE A 146 1.77 -3.14 2.51
CA PHE A 146 3.16 -2.96 2.12
C PHE A 146 4.07 -3.92 2.90
N LEU A 147 4.73 -4.86 2.20
CA LEU A 147 5.58 -5.89 2.79
C LEU A 147 7.08 -5.55 2.70
N PHE A 148 7.78 -5.66 3.82
CA PHE A 148 9.26 -5.69 3.87
C PHE A 148 9.73 -7.13 4.07
N ASP A 149 10.61 -7.62 3.19
CA ASP A 149 11.16 -8.99 3.27
C ASP A 149 12.49 -9.08 2.51
N ASP A 150 13.45 -9.89 2.97
CA ASP A 150 14.71 -10.12 2.27
C ASP A 150 14.61 -11.27 1.25
N SER A 151 13.66 -12.18 1.45
CA SER A 151 13.52 -13.39 0.64
C SER A 151 12.76 -13.12 -0.65
N GLN A 152 13.41 -13.40 -1.79
CA GLN A 152 12.78 -13.27 -3.10
C GLN A 152 11.47 -14.09 -3.19
N LYS A 153 11.42 -15.28 -2.56
CA LYS A 153 10.21 -16.12 -2.58
C LYS A 153 9.00 -15.45 -1.92
N ASN A 154 9.23 -14.71 -0.83
CA ASN A 154 8.16 -13.97 -0.16
C ASN A 154 7.76 -12.74 -0.98
N ILE A 155 8.72 -12.07 -1.63
CA ILE A 155 8.45 -10.97 -2.55
C ILE A 155 7.60 -11.44 -3.75
N ASP A 156 7.95 -12.58 -4.36
CA ASP A 156 7.18 -13.15 -5.47
C ASP A 156 5.74 -13.50 -5.05
N ALA A 157 5.57 -14.00 -3.81
CA ALA A 157 4.26 -14.25 -3.23
C ALA A 157 3.47 -12.95 -3.01
N ALA A 158 4.11 -11.89 -2.52
CA ALA A 158 3.49 -10.58 -2.33
C ALA A 158 3.02 -9.98 -3.66
N ILE A 159 3.83 -10.07 -4.71
CA ILE A 159 3.46 -9.66 -6.08
C ILE A 159 2.23 -10.45 -6.55
N LYS A 160 2.26 -11.78 -6.40
CA LYS A 160 1.13 -12.65 -6.80
C LYS A 160 -0.16 -12.31 -6.07
N ASN A 161 -0.06 -11.86 -4.82
CA ASN A 161 -1.21 -11.45 -4.00
C ASN A 161 -1.58 -9.97 -4.15
N ASN A 162 -0.92 -9.22 -5.03
CA ASN A 162 -1.17 -7.79 -5.27
C ASN A 162 -0.86 -6.90 -4.05
N HIS A 163 0.20 -7.21 -3.31
CA HIS A 163 0.74 -6.34 -2.27
C HIS A 163 1.79 -5.39 -2.85
N TYR A 164 1.94 -4.23 -2.23
CA TYR A 164 3.17 -3.46 -2.37
C TYR A 164 4.27 -4.13 -1.56
N TYR A 165 5.52 -3.94 -1.96
CA TYR A 165 6.64 -4.63 -1.32
C TYR A 165 7.92 -3.80 -1.38
N TYR A 166 8.88 -4.15 -0.55
CA TYR A 166 10.26 -3.70 -0.67
C TYR A 166 11.18 -4.83 -0.27
N LYS A 167 12.07 -5.24 -1.20
CA LYS A 167 13.06 -6.27 -0.91
C LYS A 167 14.21 -5.67 -0.11
N VAL A 168 14.30 -6.05 1.15
CA VAL A 168 15.37 -5.57 2.04
C VAL A 168 16.68 -6.30 1.73
N THR A 169 17.76 -5.55 1.71
CA THR A 169 19.13 -6.06 1.56
C THR A 169 20.01 -5.46 2.65
N ASP A 170 21.24 -5.95 2.79
CA ASP A 170 22.19 -5.38 3.76
C ASP A 170 22.61 -3.94 3.43
N GLN A 171 22.41 -3.49 2.20
CA GLN A 171 22.69 -2.13 1.75
C GLN A 171 21.44 -1.23 1.71
N SER A 172 20.27 -1.76 2.10
CA SER A 172 19.02 -0.98 2.05
C SER A 172 19.09 0.23 2.96
N SER A 173 18.81 1.40 2.38
CA SER A 173 18.73 2.68 3.05
C SER A 173 17.32 3.28 2.97
N VAL A 174 17.06 4.31 3.77
CA VAL A 174 15.80 5.07 3.70
C VAL A 174 15.65 5.71 2.31
N GLN A 175 16.75 6.16 1.70
CA GLN A 175 16.76 6.78 0.38
C GLN A 175 16.42 5.77 -0.72
N ASP A 176 16.88 4.53 -0.61
CA ASP A 176 16.52 3.48 -1.57
C ASP A 176 15.05 3.09 -1.46
N LEU A 177 14.53 3.00 -0.23
CA LEU A 177 13.11 2.80 0.01
C LEU A 177 12.27 3.94 -0.57
N ARG A 178 12.69 5.20 -0.39
CA ARG A 178 12.01 6.35 -1.00
C ARG A 178 11.93 6.21 -2.52
N LYS A 179 13.04 5.95 -3.20
CA LYS A 179 13.06 5.77 -4.66
C LYS A 179 12.10 4.65 -5.09
N HIS A 180 12.02 3.59 -4.30
CA HIS A 180 11.11 2.47 -4.57
C HIS A 180 9.63 2.86 -4.41
N VAL A 181 9.29 3.61 -3.36
CA VAL A 181 7.94 4.14 -3.15
C VAL A 181 7.55 5.12 -4.26
N GLU A 182 8.45 6.03 -4.64
CA GLU A 182 8.23 6.96 -5.77
C GLU A 182 7.98 6.22 -7.09
N HIS A 183 8.65 5.08 -7.30
CA HIS A 183 8.40 4.23 -8.46
C HIS A 183 6.97 3.70 -8.50
N PHE A 184 6.45 3.17 -7.38
CA PHE A 184 5.06 2.70 -7.32
C PHE A 184 4.04 3.82 -7.54
N ILE A 185 4.29 5.01 -7.00
CA ILE A 185 3.42 6.17 -7.20
C ILE A 185 3.30 6.48 -8.69
N ARG A 186 4.45 6.59 -9.39
CA ARG A 186 4.46 6.85 -10.84
C ARG A 186 3.76 5.78 -11.64
N GLN A 187 3.92 4.50 -11.27
CA GLN A 187 3.21 3.41 -11.94
C GLN A 187 1.70 3.55 -11.79
N LYS A 188 1.21 3.84 -10.57
CA LYS A 188 -0.22 4.02 -10.32
C LYS A 188 -0.79 5.24 -11.07
N GLU A 189 -0.06 6.34 -11.10
CA GLU A 189 -0.44 7.54 -11.86
C GLU A 189 -0.51 7.28 -13.38
N ASN A 190 0.39 6.47 -13.92
CA ASN A 190 0.37 6.12 -15.35
C ASN A 190 -0.79 5.19 -15.71
N VAL A 191 -1.23 4.31 -14.81
CA VAL A 191 -2.46 3.52 -14.99
C VAL A 191 -3.70 4.41 -14.95
N TYR A 192 -3.67 5.48 -14.14
CA TYR A 192 -4.81 6.38 -13.96
C TYR A 192 -4.87 7.55 -14.93
N LYS A 193 -3.88 7.71 -15.82
CA LYS A 193 -4.08 8.54 -17.01
C LYS A 193 -5.00 7.71 -17.91
N PRO A 194 -6.31 8.04 -18.04
CA PRO A 194 -7.06 7.47 -19.14
C PRO A 194 -6.20 7.73 -20.38
N GLU A 195 -5.98 6.71 -21.22
CA GLU A 195 -5.61 6.99 -22.60
C GLU A 195 -6.52 8.13 -22.99
N LYS A 196 -5.95 9.31 -23.25
CA LYS A 196 -6.74 10.43 -23.76
C LYS A 196 -7.51 9.78 -24.88
N ASP A 197 -8.81 9.63 -24.69
CA ASP A 197 -9.69 9.16 -25.75
C ASP A 197 -9.20 9.95 -26.93
N ILE A 198 -8.62 9.22 -27.89
CA ILE A 198 -8.37 9.77 -29.19
C ILE A 198 -9.79 9.95 -29.67
N VAL A 199 -10.39 11.08 -29.27
CA VAL A 199 -11.43 11.73 -30.01
C VAL A 199 -10.71 12.04 -31.30
N GLN A 200 -10.69 11.04 -32.20
CA GLN A 200 -10.53 11.34 -33.60
C GLN A 200 -11.55 12.44 -33.82
N PRO A 201 -11.14 13.64 -34.24
CA PRO A 201 -12.11 14.60 -34.68
C PRO A 201 -12.86 13.86 -35.77
N TYR A 202 -14.09 13.42 -35.49
CA TYR A 202 -15.04 13.18 -36.54
C TYR A 202 -15.02 14.49 -37.31
N LEU A 203 -14.41 14.46 -38.50
CA LEU A 203 -14.64 15.47 -39.49
C LEU A 203 -16.16 15.46 -39.64
N ILE A 204 -16.81 16.40 -38.95
CA ILE A 204 -18.13 16.85 -39.33
C ILE A 204 -17.86 17.38 -40.72
N ASN A 205 -18.14 16.54 -41.72
CA ASN A 205 -18.28 16.99 -43.09
C ASN A 205 -19.14 18.24 -42.99
N LYS A 206 -18.58 19.38 -43.38
CA LYS A 206 -19.33 20.60 -43.63
C LYS A 206 -20.40 20.20 -44.63
N VAL A 207 -21.56 19.77 -44.14
CA VAL A 207 -22.80 19.86 -44.90
C VAL A 207 -22.93 21.35 -45.13
N ALA A 208 -22.79 21.76 -46.38
CA ALA A 208 -23.14 23.09 -46.81
C ALA A 208 -24.57 23.33 -46.35
N ILE A 209 -24.74 24.12 -45.29
CA ILE A 209 -26.05 24.64 -44.92
C ILE A 209 -26.33 25.68 -45.99
N ASP A 210 -27.02 25.23 -47.03
CA ASP A 210 -27.69 26.11 -47.96
C ASP A 210 -28.72 26.92 -47.16
N ASN A 211 -28.77 28.23 -47.38
CA ASN A 211 -29.56 29.20 -46.64
C ASN A 211 -31.07 29.05 -46.96
N SER A 212 -31.64 27.89 -46.69
CA SER A 212 -33.09 27.69 -46.72
C SER A 212 -33.65 27.96 -45.33
N VAL A 213 -34.42 29.04 -45.26
CA VAL A 213 -35.21 29.46 -44.11
C VAL A 213 -36.21 28.35 -43.79
N ILE A 214 -35.99 27.61 -42.71
CA ILE A 214 -37.02 26.72 -42.15
C ILE A 214 -37.92 27.60 -41.27
N GLN A 215 -39.08 27.97 -41.78
CA GLN A 215 -40.19 28.50 -40.97
C GLN A 215 -40.86 27.31 -40.25
N THR A 216 -40.69 27.22 -38.94
CA THR A 216 -41.51 26.34 -38.11
C THR A 216 -42.76 27.10 -37.66
N ASN A 217 -43.87 26.87 -38.37
CA ASN A 217 -45.19 27.28 -37.89
C ASN A 217 -45.62 26.29 -36.80
N ASN A 218 -45.51 26.69 -35.52
CA ASN A 218 -46.38 26.34 -34.38
C ASN A 218 -45.64 26.37 -33.03
N VAL A 219 -45.14 27.54 -32.61
CA VAL A 219 -44.86 27.81 -31.19
C VAL A 219 -45.32 29.24 -30.87
N PRO A 220 -46.17 29.46 -29.83
CA PRO A 220 -46.52 30.80 -29.42
C PRO A 220 -45.36 31.40 -28.61
N HIS A 221 -44.81 32.49 -29.12
CA HIS A 221 -43.71 33.34 -28.61
C HIS A 221 -42.30 33.04 -29.19
N PRO A 222 -41.71 34.00 -29.93
CA PRO A 222 -40.32 33.90 -30.36
C PRO A 222 -39.38 34.21 -29.19
N GLN A 223 -38.52 33.25 -28.83
CA GLN A 223 -37.33 33.52 -28.02
C GLN A 223 -36.12 33.67 -28.95
N THR A 224 -35.49 34.84 -28.92
CA THR A 224 -34.22 35.10 -29.61
C THR A 224 -33.10 34.45 -28.80
N ILE A 225 -32.52 33.36 -29.31
CA ILE A 225 -31.33 32.73 -28.71
C ILE A 225 -30.09 33.35 -29.36
N PHE A 226 -29.31 34.10 -28.59
CA PHE A 226 -27.97 34.52 -29.00
C PHE A 226 -26.98 33.39 -28.69
N ILE A 227 -26.43 32.77 -29.73
CA ILE A 227 -25.32 31.82 -29.60
C ILE A 227 -24.03 32.63 -29.58
N GLN A 228 -23.38 32.74 -28.41
CA GLN A 228 -21.99 33.18 -28.36
C GLN A 228 -21.07 31.99 -28.68
N PRO A 229 -20.04 32.17 -29.51
CA PRO A 229 -19.06 31.12 -29.73
C PRO A 229 -18.21 30.97 -28.47
N ASN A 230 -18.07 29.72 -27.99
CA ASN A 230 -17.21 29.25 -26.88
C ASN A 230 -17.83 29.08 -25.48
N ILE A 231 -19.04 28.50 -25.39
CA ILE A 231 -19.48 27.88 -24.13
C ILE A 231 -19.84 26.40 -24.38
N LEU A 232 -19.05 25.50 -23.79
CA LEU A 232 -19.39 24.09 -23.64
C LEU A 232 -20.41 23.97 -22.50
N ILE A 233 -21.67 23.69 -22.83
CA ILE A 233 -22.72 23.39 -21.85
C ILE A 233 -22.76 21.86 -21.68
N PHE A 234 -22.45 21.39 -20.47
CA PHE A 234 -22.74 20.01 -20.08
C PHE A 234 -24.15 19.94 -19.51
N HIS A 235 -25.05 19.20 -20.18
CA HIS A 235 -26.32 18.79 -19.60
C HIS A 235 -26.11 17.43 -18.91
N SER A 236 -26.21 17.39 -17.57
CA SER A 236 -26.53 16.14 -16.88
C SER A 236 -28.04 15.94 -16.96
N LEU A 237 -28.50 14.98 -17.75
CA LEU A 237 -29.87 14.51 -17.68
C LEU A 237 -30.01 13.62 -16.45
N SER A 238 -30.63 14.14 -15.39
CA SER A 238 -31.26 13.33 -14.36
C SER A 238 -32.45 12.61 -14.96
N GLN A 239 -32.47 11.27 -14.90
CA GLN A 239 -33.70 10.51 -15.04
C GLN A 239 -34.12 10.03 -13.65
N ASP A 240 -35.08 10.76 -13.07
CA ASP A 240 -36.04 10.20 -12.12
C ASP A 240 -37.21 9.61 -12.92
N ASN A 241 -37.61 8.39 -12.53
CA ASN A 241 -38.91 7.75 -12.73
C ASN A 241 -38.80 6.42 -11.94
N THR A 242 -39.72 5.95 -11.08
CA THR A 242 -41.14 6.27 -10.85
C THR A 242 -41.59 5.56 -9.57
N LEU A 243 -42.65 6.08 -8.96
CA LEU A 243 -43.46 5.51 -7.88
C LEU A 243 -43.98 4.08 -8.15
N PHE A 244 -43.93 3.22 -7.12
CA PHE A 244 -45.06 2.47 -6.54
C PHE A 244 -44.75 2.17 -5.06
#